data_AF-T0L3Z9-F1
#
_entry.id   AF-T0L3Z9-F1
#
_cell.length_a   1.000
_cell.length_b   1.000
_cell.length_c   1.000
_cell.angle_alpha   90.00
_cell.angle_beta   90.00
_cell.angle_gamma   90.00
#
_symmetry.space_group_name_H-M   'P 1'
#
loop_
_entity.id
_entity.type
_entity.pdbx_description
1 polymer ?
#
loop_
_entity_poly.entity_id
_entity_poly.type
_entity_poly.pdbx_seq_one_letter_code
_entity_poly.pdbx_strand_id
1 'polypeptide(L)'
;MWYRHDEYFYRTKNKKYALIISEEYSFEYLQHFEDLCINIRIINMFIKKGQLLQNSIKNIISDFFIEKMVNFFKKVLYCKNNISNVEELYVRLEQNIKEISSMRKIIDICCEYNEIEIFNNLIIVQKNIDFCDELIKNCYSKIELDIVKWVTRGEISNYFFIKENNLNSLNIENCFWKHKYVIEDNQIPVNLTSDAKTILNCGKLLSLCKILKFEMKINENFLTERGLYGLFSYINSMTLTYIKDNIKQELKILQNYVLMNDMSFFNDLFIDLYNDKSFNISNDFSLASEENINFIYKINTFKKLNI
;
A
#
# COMPACT_ATOMS: atom_id res chain seq x y z
N MET A 1 -12.96 17.07 8.61
CA MET A 1 -13.19 18.11 9.64
C MET A 1 -14.70 18.35 9.83
N TRP A 2 -15.48 17.34 10.26
CA TRP A 2 -16.96 17.40 10.28
C TRP A 2 -17.60 16.77 11.55
N TYR A 3 -16.87 16.67 12.67
CA TYR A 3 -17.46 16.25 13.96
C TYR A 3 -17.18 17.20 15.12
N ARG A 4 -16.35 18.25 14.94
CA ARG A 4 -15.96 19.15 16.05
C ARG A 4 -16.94 20.28 16.36
N HIS A 5 -17.97 20.50 15.53
CA HIS A 5 -18.97 21.56 15.80
C HIS A 5 -20.29 21.06 16.39
N ASP A 6 -20.41 19.76 16.64
CA ASP A 6 -21.69 19.13 16.97
C ASP A 6 -21.71 18.44 18.35
N GLU A 7 -20.60 18.39 19.08
CA GLU A 7 -20.56 17.77 20.42
C GLU A 7 -21.43 18.49 21.45
N TYR A 8 -21.63 19.81 21.33
CA TYR A 8 -22.52 20.56 22.22
C TYR A 8 -23.99 20.54 21.79
N PHE A 9 -24.28 20.49 20.48
CA PHE A 9 -25.65 20.55 19.96
C PHE A 9 -26.36 19.19 19.99
N TYR A 10 -25.62 18.07 19.86
CA TYR A 10 -26.19 16.73 19.99
C TYR A 10 -26.34 16.25 21.44
N ARG A 11 -25.63 16.88 22.40
CA ARG A 11 -25.77 16.60 23.85
C ARG A 11 -27.08 17.08 24.45
N THR A 12 -27.76 18.06 23.86
CA THR A 12 -29.02 18.62 24.39
C THR A 12 -30.26 18.08 23.68
N LYS A 13 -30.18 17.69 22.40
CA LYS A 13 -31.33 17.14 21.66
C LYS A 13 -31.62 15.67 21.92
N ASN A 14 -30.63 14.86 22.31
CA ASN A 14 -30.81 13.42 22.57
C ASN A 14 -31.25 13.07 24.01
N LYS A 15 -31.22 14.03 24.94
CA LYS A 15 -31.59 13.85 26.36
C LYS A 15 -33.08 13.61 26.62
N LYS A 16 -33.93 13.59 25.58
CA LYS A 16 -35.40 13.56 25.72
C LYS A 16 -36.02 12.15 25.67
N TYR A 17 -35.24 11.08 25.48
CA TYR A 17 -35.82 9.76 25.18
C TYR A 17 -35.39 8.59 26.06
N ALA A 18 -34.70 8.83 27.16
CA ALA A 18 -34.53 7.81 28.20
C ALA A 18 -34.78 8.50 29.54
N LEU A 19 -35.52 7.84 30.43
CA LEU A 19 -35.89 8.29 31.79
C LEU A 19 -37.30 8.86 31.92
N ILE A 20 -38.29 7.96 31.86
CA ILE A 20 -39.38 8.04 32.83
C ILE A 20 -38.74 7.63 34.16
N ILE A 21 -38.45 8.60 35.01
CA ILE A 21 -37.85 8.41 36.33
C ILE A 21 -38.92 7.76 37.21
N SER A 22 -38.76 6.49 37.58
CA SER A 22 -39.31 6.01 38.85
C SER A 22 -38.35 6.46 39.95
N GLU A 23 -38.88 6.84 41.12
CA GLU A 23 -38.10 7.33 42.28
C GLU A 23 -37.16 6.27 42.89
N GLU A 24 -37.10 5.07 42.31
CA GLU A 24 -36.49 3.87 42.90
C GLU A 24 -34.99 3.72 42.59
N TYR A 25 -34.45 4.38 41.55
CA TYR A 25 -33.06 4.19 41.12
C TYR A 25 -32.30 5.50 40.96
N SER A 26 -31.02 5.51 41.36
CA SER A 26 -30.17 6.71 41.24
C SER A 26 -29.89 7.06 39.78
N PHE A 27 -29.73 8.35 39.50
CA PHE A 27 -29.39 8.88 38.18
C PHE A 27 -28.10 8.26 37.60
N GLU A 28 -27.15 7.89 38.46
CA GLU A 28 -25.86 7.31 38.09
C GLU A 28 -26.01 5.95 37.39
N TYR A 29 -26.93 5.07 37.85
CA TYR A 29 -27.19 3.79 37.20
C TYR A 29 -27.80 3.95 35.81
N LEU A 30 -28.72 4.90 35.70
CA LEU A 30 -29.47 5.14 34.48
C LEU A 30 -28.60 5.78 33.40
N GLN A 31 -27.63 6.61 33.80
CA GLN A 31 -26.65 7.21 32.90
C GLN A 31 -25.83 6.15 32.15
N HIS A 32 -25.43 5.05 32.80
CA HIS A 32 -24.69 3.98 32.12
C HIS A 32 -25.50 3.30 31.01
N PHE A 33 -26.80 3.11 31.21
CA PHE A 33 -27.69 2.54 30.19
C PHE A 33 -27.99 3.55 29.08
N GLU A 34 -28.07 4.85 29.39
CA GLU A 34 -28.19 5.91 28.39
C GLU A 34 -26.95 5.93 27.47
N ASP A 35 -25.75 5.96 28.05
CA ASP A 35 -24.47 5.94 27.32
C ASP A 35 -24.34 4.69 26.45
N LEU A 36 -24.76 3.53 26.97
CA LEU A 36 -24.84 2.28 26.23
C LEU A 36 -25.75 2.42 25.00
N CYS A 37 -26.96 2.93 25.15
CA CYS A 37 -27.91 3.13 24.05
C CYS A 37 -27.35 4.08 22.98
N ILE A 38 -26.69 5.16 23.40
CA ILE A 38 -26.03 6.11 22.51
C ILE A 38 -24.94 5.40 21.70
N ASN A 39 -24.06 4.65 22.36
CA ASN A 39 -22.96 3.92 21.72
C ASN A 39 -23.49 2.86 20.73
N ILE A 40 -24.54 2.11 21.09
CA ILE A 40 -25.18 1.15 20.18
C ILE A 40 -25.71 1.85 18.92
N ARG A 41 -26.34 3.01 19.06
CA ARG A 41 -26.83 3.79 17.91
C ARG A 41 -25.69 4.20 16.99
N ILE A 42 -24.58 4.67 17.57
CA ILE A 42 -23.38 5.04 16.82
C ILE A 42 -22.82 3.83 16.07
N ILE A 43 -22.64 2.70 16.75
CA ILE A 43 -22.10 1.47 16.15
C ILE A 43 -22.97 1.02 14.99
N ASN A 44 -24.30 1.02 15.17
CA ASN A 44 -25.23 0.69 14.10
C ASN A 44 -25.13 1.65 12.90
N MET A 45 -24.93 2.95 13.14
CA MET A 45 -24.70 3.92 12.08
C MET A 45 -23.38 3.66 11.35
N PHE A 46 -22.32 3.31 12.08
CA PHE A 46 -21.03 2.94 11.51
C PHE A 46 -21.15 1.70 10.63
N ILE A 47 -21.74 0.61 11.15
CA ILE A 47 -21.96 -0.65 10.40
C ILE A 47 -22.73 -0.40 9.09
N LYS A 48 -23.86 0.32 9.17
CA LYS A 48 -24.68 0.62 7.99
C LYS A 48 -23.93 1.43 6.94
N LYS A 49 -23.10 2.38 7.37
CA LYS A 49 -22.26 3.17 6.45
C LYS A 49 -21.10 2.36 5.91
N GLY A 50 -20.49 1.49 6.73
CA GLY A 50 -19.38 0.62 6.38
C GLY A 50 -19.67 -0.20 5.13
N GLN A 51 -20.87 -0.79 5.05
CA GLN A 51 -21.31 -1.59 3.89
C GLN A 51 -21.29 -0.84 2.54
N LEU A 52 -21.23 0.50 2.55
CA LEU A 52 -21.17 1.35 1.35
C LEU A 52 -19.77 1.93 1.08
N LEU A 53 -18.80 1.70 1.96
CA LEU A 53 -17.45 2.23 1.82
C LEU A 53 -16.57 1.30 0.97
N GLN A 54 -15.73 1.90 0.12
CA GLN A 54 -14.66 1.19 -0.59
C GLN A 54 -13.51 0.75 0.34
N ASN A 55 -13.58 1.08 1.63
CA ASN A 55 -12.49 0.90 2.58
C ASN A 55 -12.54 -0.50 3.20
N SER A 56 -11.58 -1.36 2.85
CA SER A 56 -11.59 -2.79 3.19
C SER A 56 -11.42 -3.05 4.68
N ILE A 57 -10.55 -2.29 5.36
CA ILE A 57 -10.34 -2.39 6.80
C ILE A 57 -11.59 -1.97 7.58
N LYS A 58 -12.27 -0.89 7.18
CA LYS A 58 -13.53 -0.45 7.81
C LYS A 58 -14.64 -1.49 7.64
N ASN A 59 -14.65 -2.22 6.54
CA ASN A 59 -15.61 -3.29 6.30
C ASN A 59 -15.34 -4.47 7.25
N ILE A 60 -14.08 -4.89 7.39
CA ILE A 60 -13.67 -5.93 8.35
C ILE A 60 -14.05 -5.54 9.78
N ILE A 61 -13.82 -4.28 10.18
CA ILE A 61 -14.21 -3.79 11.51
C ILE A 61 -15.73 -3.78 11.67
N SER A 62 -16.47 -3.38 10.63
CA SER A 62 -17.94 -3.38 10.65
C SER A 62 -18.50 -4.78 10.82
N ASP A 63 -17.99 -5.76 10.06
CA ASP A 63 -18.40 -7.17 10.15
C ASP A 63 -18.11 -7.75 11.52
N PHE A 64 -16.93 -7.45 12.08
CA PHE A 64 -16.57 -7.84 13.44
C PHE A 64 -17.53 -7.24 14.48
N PHE A 65 -17.93 -5.97 14.32
CA PHE A 65 -18.88 -5.33 15.22
C PHE A 65 -20.28 -5.89 15.10
N ILE A 66 -20.73 -6.31 13.91
CA ILE A 66 -22.00 -7.02 13.74
C ILE A 66 -22.03 -8.27 14.63
N GLU A 67 -20.98 -9.09 14.59
CA GLU A 67 -20.93 -10.33 15.36
C GLU A 67 -21.03 -10.09 16.87
N LYS A 68 -20.21 -9.17 17.39
CA LYS A 68 -20.23 -8.83 18.82
C LYS A 68 -21.58 -8.21 19.24
N MET A 69 -22.18 -7.36 18.39
CA MET A 69 -23.50 -6.78 18.65
C MET A 69 -24.60 -7.86 18.70
N VAL A 70 -24.56 -8.86 17.81
CA VAL A 70 -25.48 -10.01 17.83
C VAL A 70 -25.33 -10.79 19.15
N ASN A 71 -24.10 -11.04 19.59
CA ASN A 71 -23.84 -11.72 20.86
C ASN A 71 -24.34 -10.90 22.07
N PHE A 72 -24.14 -9.59 22.05
CA PHE A 72 -24.69 -8.69 23.06
C PHE A 72 -26.22 -8.75 23.11
N PHE A 73 -26.92 -8.65 21.97
CA PHE A 73 -28.38 -8.72 21.94
C PHE A 73 -28.93 -10.06 22.43
N LYS A 74 -28.26 -11.19 22.11
CA LYS A 74 -28.61 -12.50 22.68
C LYS A 74 -28.50 -12.49 24.21
N LYS A 75 -27.43 -11.88 24.76
CA LYS A 75 -27.23 -11.78 26.20
C LYS A 75 -28.28 -10.89 26.86
N VAL A 76 -28.67 -9.77 26.24
CA VAL A 76 -29.77 -8.90 26.72
C VAL A 76 -31.10 -9.66 26.75
N LEU A 77 -31.43 -10.43 25.70
CA LEU A 77 -32.63 -11.26 25.66
C LEU A 77 -32.63 -12.33 26.75
N TYR A 78 -31.48 -12.96 27.01
CA TYR A 78 -31.32 -13.89 28.12
C TYR A 78 -31.55 -13.21 29.48
N CYS A 79 -31.00 -12.01 29.68
CA CYS A 79 -31.16 -11.25 30.92
C CYS A 79 -32.62 -10.83 31.15
N LYS A 80 -33.33 -10.41 30.09
CA LYS A 80 -34.75 -10.03 30.14
C LYS A 80 -35.64 -11.11 30.77
N ASN A 81 -35.31 -12.38 30.55
CA ASN A 81 -36.12 -13.51 31.04
C ASN A 81 -35.70 -14.02 32.43
N ASN A 82 -34.57 -13.55 32.98
CA ASN A 82 -33.92 -14.16 34.14
C ASN A 82 -33.51 -13.17 35.25
N ILE A 83 -33.73 -11.88 35.06
CA ILE A 83 -33.33 -10.82 35.99
C ILE A 83 -34.54 -9.98 36.36
N SER A 84 -34.69 -9.67 37.64
CA SER A 84 -35.83 -8.93 38.20
C SER A 84 -35.50 -7.50 38.65
N ASN A 85 -34.22 -7.12 38.73
CA ASN A 85 -33.79 -5.77 39.13
C ASN A 85 -32.70 -5.19 38.21
N VAL A 86 -32.49 -3.87 38.30
CA VAL A 86 -31.62 -3.11 37.39
C VAL A 86 -30.14 -3.31 37.74
N GLU A 87 -29.81 -3.47 39.03
CA GLU A 87 -28.44 -3.65 39.49
C GLU A 87 -27.84 -4.98 39.01
N GLU A 88 -28.61 -6.07 39.11
CA GLU A 88 -28.20 -7.37 38.61
C GLU A 88 -28.04 -7.34 37.08
N LEU A 89 -28.91 -6.61 36.38
CA LEU A 89 -28.77 -6.41 34.93
C LEU A 89 -27.47 -5.69 34.61
N TYR A 90 -27.14 -4.63 35.35
CA TYR A 90 -25.90 -3.87 35.17
C TYR A 90 -24.68 -4.77 35.41
N VAL A 91 -24.61 -5.48 36.53
CA VAL A 91 -23.49 -6.37 36.86
C VAL A 91 -23.33 -7.46 35.80
N ARG A 92 -24.42 -8.06 35.31
CA ARG A 92 -24.33 -9.10 34.27
C ARG A 92 -23.89 -8.56 32.91
N LEU A 93 -24.19 -7.30 32.60
CA LEU A 93 -23.84 -6.66 31.33
C LEU A 93 -22.57 -5.82 31.40
N GLU A 94 -21.95 -5.63 32.57
CA GLU A 94 -20.84 -4.70 32.81
C GLU A 94 -19.70 -4.85 31.78
N GLN A 95 -19.26 -6.10 31.54
CA GLN A 95 -18.20 -6.37 30.56
C GLN A 95 -18.62 -5.97 29.15
N ASN A 96 -19.88 -6.20 28.75
CA ASN A 96 -20.36 -5.83 27.42
C ASN A 96 -20.55 -4.31 27.28
N ILE A 97 -20.92 -3.62 28.36
CA ILE A 97 -20.97 -2.15 28.38
C ILE A 97 -19.57 -1.59 28.12
N LYS A 98 -18.55 -2.14 28.79
CA LYS A 98 -17.14 -1.79 28.56
C LYS A 98 -16.71 -2.09 27.11
N GLU A 99 -17.03 -3.27 26.59
CA GLU A 99 -16.74 -3.64 25.19
C GLU A 99 -17.37 -2.66 24.19
N ILE A 100 -18.65 -2.33 24.35
CA ILE A 100 -19.39 -1.40 23.47
C ILE A 100 -18.79 0.02 23.55
N SER A 101 -18.35 0.45 24.74
CA SER A 101 -17.61 1.72 24.89
C SER A 101 -16.26 1.67 24.14
N SER A 102 -15.53 0.56 24.21
CA SER A 102 -14.28 0.37 23.47
C SER A 102 -14.48 0.34 21.96
N MET A 103 -15.59 -0.23 21.47
CA MET A 103 -15.96 -0.17 20.06
C MET A 103 -16.15 1.26 19.57
N ARG A 104 -16.78 2.13 20.39
CA ARG A 104 -16.92 3.55 20.06
C ARG A 104 -15.56 4.21 19.81
N LYS A 105 -14.56 3.93 20.64
CA LYS A 105 -13.19 4.47 20.47
C LYS A 105 -12.57 4.04 19.14
N ILE A 106 -12.80 2.79 18.72
CA ILE A 106 -12.33 2.30 17.42
C ILE A 106 -13.06 2.98 16.26
N ILE A 107 -14.36 3.28 16.41
CA ILE A 107 -15.11 4.05 15.41
C ILE A 107 -14.52 5.45 15.26
N ASP A 108 -14.14 6.08 16.37
CA ASP A 108 -13.52 7.41 16.35
C ASP A 108 -12.21 7.38 15.54
N ILE A 109 -11.35 6.36 15.74
CA ILE A 109 -10.17 6.10 14.90
C ILE A 109 -10.56 5.94 13.42
N CYS A 110 -11.59 5.14 13.12
CA CYS A 110 -12.04 4.90 11.75
C CYS A 110 -12.57 6.17 11.06
N CYS A 111 -13.05 7.17 11.81
CA CYS A 111 -13.52 8.43 11.25
C CYS A 111 -12.38 9.39 10.89
N GLU A 112 -11.24 9.29 11.56
CA GLU A 112 -10.10 10.21 11.39
C GLU A 112 -9.10 9.73 10.33
N TYR A 113 -8.94 8.41 10.18
CA TYR A 113 -7.80 7.82 9.48
C TYR A 113 -8.17 7.01 8.22
N ASN A 114 -7.16 6.78 7.36
CA ASN A 114 -7.23 5.89 6.19
C ASN A 114 -6.98 4.41 6.57
N GLU A 115 -7.04 3.47 5.62
CA GLU A 115 -6.97 2.02 5.90
C GLU A 115 -5.80 1.60 6.78
N ILE A 116 -4.58 1.94 6.37
CA ILE A 116 -3.39 1.45 7.05
C ILE A 116 -3.11 2.26 8.31
N GLU A 117 -3.45 3.55 8.32
CA GLU A 117 -3.42 4.34 9.55
C GLU A 117 -4.38 3.79 10.61
N ILE A 118 -5.58 3.32 10.23
CA ILE A 118 -6.50 2.64 11.16
C ILE A 118 -5.82 1.40 11.74
N PHE A 119 -5.23 0.55 10.89
CA PHE A 119 -4.52 -0.64 11.35
C PHE A 119 -3.40 -0.31 12.33
N ASN A 120 -2.56 0.69 12.01
CA ASN A 120 -1.47 1.13 12.88
C ASN A 120 -2.00 1.70 14.22
N ASN A 121 -3.08 2.47 14.20
CA ASN A 121 -3.72 2.96 15.41
C ASN A 121 -4.35 1.85 16.26
N LEU A 122 -4.90 0.81 15.63
CA LEU A 122 -5.40 -0.38 16.33
C LEU A 122 -4.28 -1.06 17.13
N ILE A 123 -3.08 -1.20 16.55
CA ILE A 123 -1.90 -1.74 17.25
C ILE A 123 -1.54 -0.89 18.48
N ILE A 124 -1.63 0.44 18.37
CA ILE A 124 -1.32 1.35 19.49
C ILE A 124 -2.31 1.16 20.65
N VAL A 125 -3.60 1.00 20.36
CA VAL A 125 -4.64 0.85 21.39
C VAL A 125 -4.86 -0.60 21.85
N GLN A 126 -4.15 -1.56 21.25
CA GLN A 126 -4.28 -2.99 21.50
C GLN A 126 -4.28 -3.36 22.99
N LYS A 127 -3.35 -2.80 23.76
CA LYS A 127 -3.20 -3.10 25.20
C LYS A 127 -4.38 -2.66 26.07
N ASN A 128 -5.25 -1.80 25.56
CA ASN A 128 -6.34 -1.18 26.31
C ASN A 128 -7.72 -1.72 25.91
N ILE A 129 -7.79 -2.65 24.95
CA ILE A 129 -9.05 -3.16 24.38
C ILE A 129 -8.94 -4.68 24.19
N ASP A 130 -9.64 -5.45 25.04
CA ASP A 130 -9.52 -6.91 25.14
C ASP A 130 -9.72 -7.67 23.82
N PHE A 131 -10.61 -7.20 22.94
CA PHE A 131 -10.89 -7.85 21.65
C PHE A 131 -10.03 -7.34 20.49
N CYS A 132 -9.10 -6.42 20.75
CA CYS A 132 -8.33 -5.77 19.70
C CYS A 132 -7.37 -6.74 18.98
N ASP A 133 -6.83 -7.73 19.70
CA ASP A 133 -5.97 -8.77 19.12
C ASP A 133 -6.67 -9.54 17.98
N GLU A 134 -7.92 -9.93 18.22
CA GLU A 134 -8.75 -10.63 17.25
C GLU A 134 -9.02 -9.74 16.03
N LEU A 135 -9.32 -8.46 16.25
CA LEU A 135 -9.57 -7.48 15.20
C LEU A 135 -8.32 -7.19 14.36
N ILE A 136 -7.17 -7.02 15.01
CA ILE A 136 -5.86 -6.80 14.36
C ILE A 136 -5.52 -7.99 13.48
N LYS A 137 -5.74 -9.22 13.95
CA LYS A 137 -5.51 -10.43 13.17
C LYS A 137 -6.35 -10.44 11.89
N ASN A 138 -7.63 -10.08 11.96
CA ASN A 138 -8.51 -10.01 10.80
C ASN A 138 -8.12 -8.91 9.81
N CYS A 139 -7.65 -7.76 10.31
CA CYS A 139 -7.14 -6.69 9.46
C CYS A 139 -5.80 -7.06 8.80
N TYR A 140 -4.92 -7.72 9.54
CA TYR A 140 -3.61 -8.12 9.07
C TYR A 140 -3.69 -9.16 7.94
N SER A 141 -4.61 -10.13 8.03
CA SER A 141 -4.81 -11.12 6.96
C SER A 141 -5.18 -10.47 5.62
N LYS A 142 -5.96 -9.38 5.64
CA LYS A 142 -6.26 -8.59 4.44
C LYS A 142 -5.01 -7.91 3.87
N ILE A 143 -4.18 -7.33 4.73
CA ILE A 143 -2.90 -6.72 4.32
C ILE A 143 -1.98 -7.78 3.72
N GLU A 144 -1.88 -8.97 4.33
CA GLU A 144 -1.08 -10.09 3.81
C GLU A 144 -1.56 -10.53 2.42
N LEU A 145 -2.87 -10.63 2.19
CA LEU A 145 -3.41 -10.98 0.87
C LEU A 145 -2.99 -9.96 -0.21
N ASP A 146 -2.96 -8.67 0.12
CA ASP A 146 -2.53 -7.64 -0.82
C ASP A 146 -1.02 -7.69 -1.06
N ILE A 147 -0.23 -7.99 -0.02
CA ILE A 147 1.21 -8.25 -0.17
C ILE A 147 1.44 -9.44 -1.08
N VAL A 148 0.75 -10.57 -0.87
CA VAL A 148 0.88 -11.79 -1.69
C VAL A 148 0.62 -11.47 -3.15
N LYS A 149 -0.48 -10.78 -3.48
CA LYS A 149 -0.78 -10.36 -4.86
C LYS A 149 0.34 -9.50 -5.44
N TRP A 150 0.85 -8.54 -4.68
CA TRP A 150 1.92 -7.68 -5.14
C TRP A 150 3.24 -8.43 -5.37
N VAL A 151 3.66 -9.28 -4.44
CA VAL A 151 4.98 -9.96 -4.51
C VAL A 151 4.99 -11.22 -5.37
N THR A 152 3.83 -11.78 -5.71
CA THR A 152 3.73 -12.97 -6.60
C THR A 152 3.24 -12.63 -7.99
N ARG A 153 2.39 -11.58 -8.13
CA ARG A 153 1.79 -11.18 -9.41
C ARG A 153 2.12 -9.75 -9.82
N GLY A 154 2.68 -8.89 -8.96
CA GLY A 154 2.90 -7.48 -9.30
C GLY A 154 1.60 -6.70 -9.53
N GLU A 155 0.52 -7.05 -8.81
CA GLU A 155 -0.78 -6.38 -8.87
C GLU A 155 -0.99 -5.50 -7.63
N ILE A 156 -1.42 -4.25 -7.84
CA ILE A 156 -1.65 -3.27 -6.76
C ILE A 156 -3.13 -3.19 -6.44
N SER A 157 -3.42 -3.16 -5.14
CA SER A 157 -4.75 -2.87 -4.62
C SER A 157 -4.89 -1.38 -4.31
N ASN A 158 -6.10 -0.84 -4.43
CA ASN A 158 -6.38 0.61 -4.35
C ASN A 158 -6.00 1.31 -3.02
N TYR A 159 -5.75 0.56 -1.94
CA TYR A 159 -5.45 1.08 -0.59
C TYR A 159 -4.21 0.42 0.03
N PHE A 160 -3.26 0.07 -0.83
CA PHE A 160 -2.00 -0.56 -0.45
C PHE A 160 -0.92 0.49 -0.11
N PHE A 161 0.02 0.16 0.77
CA PHE A 161 1.10 1.09 1.17
C PHE A 161 2.11 1.40 0.06
N ILE A 162 1.99 0.71 -1.09
CA ILE A 162 2.73 0.99 -2.31
C ILE A 162 1.77 1.64 -3.29
N LYS A 163 2.13 2.84 -3.72
CA LYS A 163 1.39 3.62 -4.70
C LYS A 163 2.01 3.51 -6.08
N GLU A 164 1.17 3.27 -7.08
CA GLU A 164 1.53 3.41 -8.48
C GLU A 164 1.28 4.83 -8.96
N ASN A 165 2.31 5.48 -9.49
CA ASN A 165 2.17 6.76 -10.16
C ASN A 165 1.83 6.55 -11.63
N ASN A 166 0.98 7.42 -12.18
CA ASN A 166 0.60 7.43 -13.60
C ASN A 166 1.72 8.03 -14.46
N LEU A 167 2.86 7.35 -14.52
CA LEU A 167 3.97 7.65 -15.43
C LEU A 167 3.78 6.85 -16.72
N ASN A 168 3.90 7.53 -17.86
CA ASN A 168 3.76 6.93 -19.17
C ASN A 168 5.09 6.28 -19.59
N SER A 169 5.06 4.99 -19.97
CA SER A 169 6.26 4.23 -20.37
C SER A 169 6.87 4.72 -21.69
N LEU A 170 6.14 5.49 -22.50
CA LEU A 170 6.60 6.04 -23.77
C LEU A 170 7.59 7.20 -23.60
N ASN A 171 7.54 7.91 -22.46
CA ASN A 171 8.50 8.93 -22.07
C ASN A 171 9.27 8.42 -20.86
N ILE A 172 10.28 7.58 -21.10
CA ILE A 172 11.17 7.10 -20.04
C ILE A 172 12.01 8.31 -19.56
N GLU A 173 11.43 9.11 -18.67
CA GLU A 173 12.16 10.10 -17.92
C GLU A 173 13.25 9.40 -17.10
N ASN A 174 14.36 10.11 -16.85
CA ASN A 174 15.38 9.64 -15.94
C ASN A 174 14.72 9.16 -14.64
N CYS A 175 15.06 7.95 -14.20
CA CYS A 175 14.50 7.32 -13.01
C CYS A 175 13.02 6.88 -13.07
N PHE A 176 12.43 6.59 -14.25
CA PHE A 176 11.06 6.04 -14.38
C PHE A 176 10.72 4.98 -13.31
N TRP A 177 11.54 3.93 -13.18
CA TRP A 177 11.33 2.84 -12.21
C TRP A 177 11.47 3.25 -10.74
N LYS A 178 12.20 4.32 -10.45
CA LYS A 178 12.30 4.90 -9.11
C LYS A 178 10.96 5.52 -8.70
N HIS A 179 10.31 6.21 -9.63
CA HIS A 179 9.11 7.00 -9.38
C HIS A 179 7.80 6.29 -9.71
N LYS A 180 7.83 5.21 -10.51
CA LYS A 180 6.63 4.47 -10.90
C LYS A 180 5.91 3.83 -9.72
N TYR A 181 6.66 3.26 -8.78
CA TYR A 181 6.12 2.70 -7.54
C TYR A 181 6.89 3.23 -6.34
N VAL A 182 6.15 3.80 -5.38
CA VAL A 182 6.70 4.48 -4.20
C VAL A 182 5.99 3.96 -2.95
N ILE A 183 6.75 3.80 -1.87
CA ILE A 183 6.18 3.51 -0.54
C ILE A 183 5.72 4.84 0.06
N GLU A 184 4.48 4.91 0.51
CA GLU A 184 4.01 6.05 1.31
C GLU A 184 4.41 5.80 2.77
N ASP A 185 5.47 6.48 3.26
CA ASP A 185 6.10 6.22 4.57
C ASP A 185 5.09 6.23 5.73
N ASN A 186 4.07 7.09 5.67
CA ASN A 186 3.01 7.21 6.68
C ASN A 186 1.99 6.05 6.65
N GLN A 187 2.05 5.20 5.64
CA GLN A 187 1.11 4.09 5.42
C GLN A 187 1.80 2.73 5.51
N ILE A 188 3.02 2.63 6.03
CA ILE A 188 3.65 1.32 6.24
C ILE A 188 3.05 0.68 7.50
N PRO A 189 2.53 -0.56 7.43
CA PRO A 189 2.14 -1.30 8.63
C PRO A 189 3.33 -1.42 9.59
N VAL A 190 3.17 -1.09 10.87
CA VAL A 190 4.29 -1.02 11.85
C VAL A 190 5.15 -2.29 11.83
N ASN A 191 4.51 -3.45 11.72
CA ASN A 191 5.15 -4.77 11.73
C ASN A 191 5.94 -5.11 10.45
N LEU A 192 5.83 -4.30 9.40
CA LEU A 192 6.44 -4.54 8.08
C LEU A 192 7.51 -3.51 7.71
N THR A 193 7.85 -2.60 8.61
CA THR A 193 8.82 -1.53 8.35
C THR A 193 10.18 -2.02 7.86
N SER A 194 10.68 -3.15 8.39
CA SER A 194 11.94 -3.77 7.94
C SER A 194 11.85 -4.37 6.54
N ASP A 195 10.68 -4.88 6.16
CA ASP A 195 10.48 -5.69 4.95
C ASP A 195 9.88 -4.88 3.79
N ALA A 196 9.35 -3.69 4.05
CA ALA A 196 8.64 -2.85 3.08
C ALA A 196 9.44 -2.62 1.79
N LYS A 197 10.76 -2.40 1.91
CA LYS A 197 11.64 -2.20 0.74
C LYS A 197 11.77 -3.47 -0.11
N THR A 198 11.85 -4.63 0.54
CA THR A 198 11.92 -5.92 -0.15
C THR A 198 10.59 -6.21 -0.86
N ILE A 199 9.47 -5.96 -0.19
CA ILE A 199 8.12 -6.08 -0.77
C ILE A 199 7.99 -5.19 -2.02
N LEU A 200 8.41 -3.92 -1.94
CA LEU A 200 8.43 -3.01 -3.10
C LEU A 200 9.23 -3.58 -4.26
N ASN A 201 10.45 -4.03 -4.01
CA ASN A 201 11.34 -4.52 -5.04
C ASN A 201 10.85 -5.80 -5.72
N CYS A 202 10.23 -6.73 -4.97
CA CYS A 202 9.60 -7.92 -5.54
C CYS A 202 8.58 -7.56 -6.62
N GLY A 203 7.60 -6.72 -6.26
CA GLY A 203 6.57 -6.35 -7.23
C GLY A 203 7.10 -5.48 -8.36
N LYS A 204 8.07 -4.58 -8.12
CA LYS A 204 8.75 -3.83 -9.19
C LYS A 204 9.35 -4.74 -10.26
N LEU A 205 10.08 -5.78 -9.84
CA LEU A 205 10.67 -6.75 -10.76
C LEU A 205 9.60 -7.54 -11.51
N LEU A 206 8.52 -7.96 -10.84
CA LEU A 206 7.43 -8.65 -11.51
C LEU A 206 6.68 -7.77 -12.51
N SER A 207 6.42 -6.50 -12.17
CA SER A 207 5.85 -5.53 -13.10
C SER A 207 6.75 -5.31 -14.31
N LEU A 208 8.07 -5.25 -14.12
CA LEU A 208 9.04 -5.21 -15.22
C LEU A 208 8.93 -6.47 -16.11
N CYS A 209 8.88 -7.66 -15.51
CA CYS A 209 8.74 -8.90 -16.25
C CYS A 209 7.45 -8.97 -17.07
N LYS A 210 6.33 -8.45 -16.55
CA LYS A 210 5.09 -8.30 -17.31
C LYS A 210 5.26 -7.43 -18.55
N ILE A 211 5.95 -6.28 -18.43
CA ILE A 211 6.24 -5.40 -19.58
C ILE A 211 7.11 -6.11 -20.61
N LEU A 212 8.10 -6.88 -20.15
CA LEU A 212 8.97 -7.69 -21.00
C LEU A 212 8.28 -8.94 -21.57
N LYS A 213 7.01 -9.19 -21.25
CA LYS A 213 6.27 -10.42 -21.61
C LYS A 213 6.95 -11.70 -21.13
N PHE A 214 7.67 -11.62 -20.01
CA PHE A 214 8.27 -12.76 -19.33
C PHE A 214 7.33 -13.24 -18.21
N GLU A 215 6.74 -14.41 -18.42
CA GLU A 215 5.87 -15.05 -17.42
C GLU A 215 6.70 -15.88 -16.42
N MET A 216 6.81 -15.38 -15.19
CA MET A 216 7.34 -16.16 -14.07
C MET A 216 6.24 -17.00 -13.43
N LYS A 217 6.48 -18.29 -13.28
CA LYS A 217 5.60 -19.21 -12.56
C LYS A 217 5.94 -19.16 -11.06
N ILE A 218 5.24 -18.30 -10.33
CA ILE A 218 5.34 -18.22 -8.87
C ILE A 218 4.05 -18.77 -8.29
N ASN A 219 4.15 -19.88 -7.55
CA ASN A 219 3.03 -20.42 -6.79
C ASN A 219 2.84 -19.58 -5.52
N GLU A 220 1.59 -19.40 -5.06
CA GLU A 220 1.26 -18.67 -3.83
C GLU A 220 1.93 -19.29 -2.61
N ASN A 221 2.08 -20.63 -2.59
CA ASN A 221 2.77 -21.35 -1.51
C ASN A 221 4.27 -21.04 -1.42
N PHE A 222 4.88 -20.47 -2.46
CA PHE A 222 6.31 -20.20 -2.49
C PHE A 222 6.73 -19.18 -1.43
N LEU A 223 5.87 -18.20 -1.14
CA LEU A 223 6.12 -17.22 -0.07
C LEU A 223 6.20 -17.92 1.29
N THR A 224 5.31 -18.88 1.54
CA THR A 224 5.26 -19.66 2.78
C THR A 224 6.48 -20.57 2.93
N GLU A 225 6.94 -21.19 1.84
CA GLU A 225 8.06 -22.14 1.86
C GLU A 225 9.45 -21.47 1.93
N ARG A 226 9.62 -20.33 1.25
CA ARG A 226 10.94 -19.68 1.06
C ARG A 226 11.07 -18.35 1.80
N GLY A 227 9.97 -17.81 2.31
CA GLY A 227 9.91 -16.47 2.87
C GLY A 227 10.09 -15.37 1.82
N LEU A 228 9.91 -14.12 2.26
CA LEU A 228 9.98 -12.94 1.40
C LEU A 228 11.35 -12.76 0.72
N TYR A 229 12.45 -12.94 1.47
CA TYR A 229 13.80 -12.79 0.95
C TYR A 229 14.17 -13.88 -0.05
N GLY A 230 13.74 -15.12 0.19
CA GLY A 230 13.93 -16.23 -0.74
C GLY A 230 13.16 -16.01 -2.04
N LEU A 231 11.92 -15.52 -1.95
CA LEU A 231 11.12 -15.12 -3.11
C LEU A 231 11.80 -13.99 -3.89
N PHE A 232 12.27 -12.94 -3.20
CA PHE A 232 12.98 -11.83 -3.83
C PHE A 232 14.23 -12.31 -4.59
N SER A 233 15.06 -13.14 -3.96
CA SER A 233 16.25 -13.71 -4.58
C SER A 233 15.91 -14.54 -5.82
N TYR A 234 14.84 -15.34 -5.76
CA TYR A 234 14.37 -16.12 -6.89
C TYR A 234 13.93 -15.21 -8.05
N ILE A 235 13.03 -14.25 -7.81
CA ILE A 235 12.56 -13.30 -8.82
C ILE A 235 13.73 -12.55 -9.46
N ASN A 236 14.65 -12.04 -8.64
CA ASN A 236 15.82 -11.31 -9.11
C ASN A 236 16.72 -12.18 -10.01
N SER A 237 17.01 -13.41 -9.58
CA SER A 237 17.85 -14.33 -10.36
C SER A 237 17.25 -14.70 -11.72
N MET A 238 15.95 -14.99 -11.77
CA MET A 238 15.22 -15.31 -12.99
C MET A 238 15.17 -14.10 -13.93
N THR A 239 14.87 -12.92 -13.40
CA THR A 239 14.83 -11.66 -14.16
C THR A 239 16.19 -11.33 -14.76
N LEU A 240 17.27 -11.43 -13.96
CA LEU A 240 18.63 -11.18 -14.44
C LEU A 240 19.03 -12.18 -15.51
N THR A 241 18.74 -13.47 -15.33
CA THR A 241 19.08 -14.50 -16.31
C THR A 241 18.36 -14.25 -17.64
N TYR A 242 17.08 -13.85 -17.60
CA TYR A 242 16.31 -13.53 -18.79
C TYR A 242 16.86 -12.33 -19.56
N ILE A 243 17.27 -11.26 -18.86
CA ILE A 243 17.66 -10.00 -19.49
C ILE A 243 19.15 -9.96 -19.89
N LYS A 244 20.00 -10.76 -19.22
CA LYS A 244 21.47 -10.68 -19.31
C LYS A 244 22.00 -10.72 -20.74
N ASP A 245 21.56 -11.68 -21.54
CA ASP A 245 22.10 -11.88 -22.88
C ASP A 245 21.67 -10.76 -23.84
N ASN A 246 20.41 -10.32 -23.74
CA ASN A 246 19.90 -9.19 -24.53
C ASN A 246 20.63 -7.90 -24.19
N ILE A 247 20.78 -7.55 -22.90
CA ILE A 247 21.53 -6.35 -22.50
C ILE A 247 22.98 -6.44 -22.96
N LYS A 248 23.63 -7.60 -22.84
CA LYS A 248 25.02 -7.77 -23.26
C LYS A 248 25.19 -7.54 -24.76
N GLN A 249 24.23 -8.01 -25.57
CA GLN A 249 24.22 -7.80 -27.00
C GLN A 249 23.99 -6.33 -27.36
N GLU A 250 22.99 -5.68 -26.75
CA GLU A 250 22.71 -4.25 -26.96
C GLU A 250 23.89 -3.35 -26.56
N LEU A 251 24.52 -3.63 -25.42
CA LEU A 251 25.72 -2.91 -24.99
C LEU A 251 26.88 -3.09 -25.98
N LYS A 252 27.03 -4.29 -26.57
CA LYS A 252 28.04 -4.53 -27.60
C LYS A 252 27.74 -3.74 -28.88
N ILE A 253 26.48 -3.68 -29.29
CA ILE A 253 26.04 -2.87 -30.45
C ILE A 253 26.33 -1.39 -30.20
N LEU A 254 25.95 -0.87 -29.02
CA LEU A 254 26.26 0.50 -28.62
C LEU A 254 27.77 0.77 -28.62
N GLN A 255 28.57 -0.15 -28.08
CA GLN A 255 30.03 -0.02 -28.12
C GLN A 255 30.58 0.00 -29.56
N ASN A 256 30.03 -0.80 -30.46
CA ASN A 256 30.47 -0.85 -31.86
C ASN A 256 30.17 0.44 -32.62
N TYR A 257 28.97 1.00 -32.45
CA TYR A 257 28.52 2.14 -33.24
C TYR A 257 28.69 3.48 -32.53
N VAL A 258 28.32 3.62 -31.25
CA VAL A 258 28.41 4.91 -30.54
C VAL A 258 29.86 5.26 -30.23
N LEU A 259 30.68 4.27 -29.86
CA LEU A 259 32.12 4.47 -29.62
C LEU A 259 32.98 4.26 -30.87
N MET A 260 32.35 4.06 -32.03
CA MET A 260 33.01 3.87 -33.31
C MET A 260 34.04 2.73 -33.34
N ASN A 261 33.81 1.65 -32.59
CA ASN A 261 34.74 0.52 -32.56
C ASN A 261 34.68 -0.34 -33.83
N ASP A 262 33.56 -0.34 -34.56
CA ASP A 262 33.47 -1.03 -35.86
C ASP A 262 34.02 -0.15 -37.00
N MET A 263 35.35 -0.08 -37.07
CA MET A 263 36.04 0.78 -38.04
C MET A 263 35.73 0.41 -39.50
N SER A 264 35.43 -0.86 -39.79
CA SER A 264 35.01 -1.30 -41.12
C SER A 264 33.70 -0.64 -41.53
N PHE A 265 32.68 -0.72 -40.67
CA PHE A 265 31.39 -0.08 -40.93
C PHE A 265 31.54 1.43 -41.17
N PHE A 266 32.29 2.12 -40.31
CA PHE A 266 32.47 3.57 -40.46
C PHE A 266 33.26 3.94 -41.72
N ASN A 267 34.28 3.17 -42.09
CA ASN A 267 35.01 3.40 -43.34
C ASN A 267 34.09 3.29 -44.55
N ASP A 268 33.28 2.23 -44.63
CA ASP A 268 32.32 2.03 -45.72
C ASP A 268 31.27 3.14 -45.74
N LEU A 269 30.71 3.49 -44.56
CA LEU A 269 29.76 4.58 -44.40
C LEU A 269 30.35 5.93 -44.88
N PHE A 270 31.60 6.25 -44.52
CA PHE A 270 32.24 7.48 -44.96
C PHE A 270 32.55 7.47 -46.45
N ILE A 271 32.91 6.33 -47.04
CA ILE A 271 33.10 6.19 -48.49
C ILE A 271 31.77 6.43 -49.21
N ASP A 272 30.68 5.84 -48.75
CA ASP A 272 29.35 6.01 -49.34
C ASP A 272 28.86 7.46 -49.20
N LEU A 273 29.02 8.07 -48.02
CA LEU A 273 28.69 9.48 -47.79
C LEU A 273 29.54 10.44 -48.64
N TYR A 274 30.82 10.13 -48.85
CA TYR A 274 31.71 10.94 -49.69
C TYR A 274 31.35 10.86 -51.18
N ASN A 275 30.84 9.70 -51.62
CA ASN A 275 30.45 9.48 -53.02
C ASN A 275 29.01 9.91 -53.32
N ASP A 276 28.19 10.21 -52.31
CA ASP A 276 26.84 10.75 -52.47
C ASP A 276 26.87 12.24 -52.84
N LYS A 277 26.48 12.55 -54.08
CA LYS A 277 26.45 13.92 -54.63
C LYS A 277 25.47 14.86 -53.91
N SER A 278 24.52 14.32 -53.13
CA SER A 278 23.61 15.11 -52.29
C SER A 278 24.27 15.54 -50.97
N PHE A 279 25.27 14.78 -50.52
CA PHE A 279 26.19 15.14 -49.45
C PHE A 279 27.33 16.00 -50.02
N ASN A 280 26.96 17.09 -50.71
CA ASN A 280 27.93 18.12 -51.08
C ASN A 280 28.41 18.78 -49.79
N ILE A 281 29.51 18.25 -49.26
CA ILE A 281 30.42 18.95 -48.35
C ILE A 281 30.94 20.15 -49.14
N SER A 282 30.11 21.18 -49.21
CA SER A 282 30.46 22.49 -49.72
C SER A 282 31.14 23.34 -48.65
N ASN A 283 31.47 22.75 -47.49
CA ASN A 283 32.37 23.33 -46.50
C ASN A 283 33.42 22.29 -46.10
N ASP A 284 34.54 22.32 -46.83
CA ASP A 284 35.88 21.87 -46.44
C ASP A 284 35.99 20.88 -45.26
N PHE A 285 35.76 19.59 -45.53
CA PHE A 285 36.49 18.52 -44.83
C PHE A 285 37.89 18.35 -45.43
N SER A 286 38.60 19.45 -45.68
CA SER A 286 40.03 19.33 -45.90
C SER A 286 40.63 18.81 -44.59
N LEU A 287 41.42 17.75 -44.66
CA LEU A 287 42.24 17.22 -43.56
C LEU A 287 43.21 18.27 -42.97
N ALA A 288 43.18 19.50 -43.47
CA ALA A 288 44.00 20.65 -43.10
C ALA A 288 43.28 21.66 -42.19
N SER A 289 41.97 21.52 -41.91
CA SER A 289 41.32 22.42 -40.96
C SER A 289 41.72 22.08 -39.52
N GLU A 290 42.13 23.10 -38.75
CA GLU A 290 42.53 22.96 -37.33
C GLU A 290 41.47 22.26 -36.48
N GLU A 291 40.20 22.40 -36.82
CA GLU A 291 39.07 21.77 -36.13
C GLU A 291 39.06 20.24 -36.29
N ASN A 292 39.36 19.73 -37.50
CA ASN A 292 39.45 18.29 -37.76
C ASN A 292 40.71 17.68 -37.14
N ILE A 293 41.84 18.40 -37.15
CA ILE A 293 43.06 17.99 -36.45
C ILE A 293 42.79 17.92 -34.94
N ASN A 294 42.08 18.90 -34.37
CA ASN A 294 41.69 18.90 -32.95
C ASN A 294 40.68 17.80 -32.59
N PHE A 295 39.77 17.45 -33.49
CA PHE A 295 38.84 16.33 -33.30
C PHE A 295 39.55 14.98 -33.32
N ILE A 296 40.45 14.76 -34.28
CA ILE A 296 41.30 13.55 -34.35
C ILE A 296 42.24 13.47 -33.13
N TYR A 297 42.81 14.60 -32.69
CA TYR A 297 43.62 14.65 -31.47
C TYR A 297 42.80 14.29 -30.23
N LYS A 298 41.57 14.80 -30.09
CA LYS A 298 40.67 14.44 -29.00
C LYS A 298 40.36 12.95 -28.97
N ILE A 299 40.05 12.34 -30.13
CA ILE A 299 39.82 10.89 -30.24
C ILE A 299 41.08 10.09 -29.85
N ASN A 300 42.26 10.53 -30.26
CA ASN A 300 43.52 9.86 -29.93
C ASN A 300 43.94 10.04 -28.47
N THR A 301 43.60 11.16 -27.81
CA THR A 301 43.77 11.32 -26.35
C THR A 301 42.86 10.38 -25.57
N PHE A 302 41.64 10.08 -26.05
CA PHE A 302 40.78 9.08 -25.42
C PHE A 302 41.33 7.65 -25.57
N LYS A 303 42.01 7.33 -26.69
CA LYS A 303 42.70 6.03 -26.86
C LYS A 303 43.92 5.86 -25.96
N LYS A 304 44.61 6.95 -25.59
CA LYS A 304 45.79 6.91 -24.69
C LYS A 304 45.45 6.90 -23.19
N LEU A 305 44.19 7.08 -22.81
CA LEU A 305 43.74 6.98 -21.41
C LEU A 305 43.38 5.56 -20.96
N ASN A 306 43.59 4.55 -21.82
CA ASN A 306 43.64 3.15 -21.41
C ASN A 306 45.08 2.72 -21.13
N ILE A 307 45.60 3.08 -19.96
CA ILE A 307 46.59 2.31 -19.19
C ILE A 307 46.11 2.27 -17.74
#